data_AF-W5L8Q8-F1
#
_entry.id   AF-W5L8Q8-F1
#
_cell.length_a   1.000
_cell.length_b   1.000
_cell.length_c   1.000
_cell.angle_alpha   90.00
_cell.angle_beta   90.00
_cell.angle_gamma   90.00
#
_symmetry.space_group_name_H-M   'P 1'
#
loop_
_entity.id
_entity.type
_entity.pdbx_description
1 polymer ?
#
loop_
_entity_poly.entity_id
_entity_poly.type
_entity_poly.pdbx_seq_one_letter_code
_entity_poly.pdbx_strand_id
1 'polypeptide(L)'
;MDSVLLYAEAECFIQSLERISLREIGSPAWFRQHEYIEKLNMQAILNASANQEEFIKDLFVSLGKIPILVHGMILVEIWKHKVFPILCQLQDFSPKSTFPLYMVIHHEATIINLLETIMYHKESCEAADNAVLDLVDYCHRKLTLLAGQSARGEIPTHNKVSHTELTDMNSIQDLRNMNSMLEFEIALKALSVLRYISDHVESLSLSVLSRMLNTHNLPCLLVQLVEHCPWSCRSGGKLEKYEEGTWRNIPAEDQLKMTKLDGQVWISLLNLLLKPDCQRKYDFNNFNKSQLLKLCGFLTEVVIDQLPNLSDLQRFLSHLAVTDPAPPKKELILEQLPEIWNEIVAENSGKWKAIAKHQVQKVFNPSESELRQQANRLAEMYNLDVMESLIPDKPKCGTCGAEGIKRCSRCQGEWYCNRECQVKHWPKHKLACQLMAEATEKLQKELNIKT
;
A
#
# COMPACT_ATOMS: atom_id res chain seq x y z
N MET A 1 -17.47 12.82 15.40
CA MET A 1 -16.00 12.75 15.52
C MET A 1 -15.75 11.28 15.50
N ASP A 2 -15.60 10.76 14.29
CA ASP A 2 -15.96 9.38 14.02
C ASP A 2 -14.69 8.56 14.23
N SER A 3 -14.41 8.22 15.49
CA SER A 3 -13.31 7.32 15.84
C SER A 3 -13.74 5.89 15.57
N VAL A 4 -12.94 5.16 14.80
CA VAL A 4 -13.09 3.71 14.59
C VAL A 4 -12.68 2.96 15.85
N LEU A 5 -11.67 3.46 16.57
CA LEU A 5 -11.16 2.89 17.81
C LEU A 5 -10.91 3.95 18.86
N LEU A 6 -11.27 3.63 20.11
CA LEU A 6 -10.78 4.35 21.27
C LEU A 6 -9.34 3.95 21.57
N TYR A 7 -8.61 4.84 22.25
CA TYR A 7 -7.20 4.62 22.62
C TYR A 7 -6.99 3.27 23.34
N ALA A 8 -7.81 2.96 24.34
CA ALA A 8 -7.70 1.72 25.12
C ALA A 8 -7.97 0.46 24.28
N GLU A 9 -8.84 0.55 23.27
CA GLU A 9 -9.10 -0.56 22.35
C GLU A 9 -7.91 -0.79 21.42
N ALA A 10 -7.35 0.29 20.87
CA ALA A 10 -6.15 0.25 20.05
C ALA A 10 -4.94 -0.32 20.82
N GLU A 11 -4.76 0.07 22.07
CA GLU A 11 -3.72 -0.45 22.95
C GLU A 11 -3.86 -1.97 23.15
N CYS A 12 -5.07 -2.44 23.48
CA CYS A 12 -5.36 -3.87 23.60
C CYS A 12 -5.06 -4.64 22.30
N PHE A 13 -5.48 -4.08 21.16
CA PHE A 13 -5.27 -4.71 19.85
C PHE A 13 -3.78 -4.81 19.53
N ILE A 14 -3.03 -3.72 19.65
CA ILE A 14 -1.59 -3.67 19.37
C ILE A 14 -0.82 -4.62 20.31
N GLN A 15 -1.16 -4.63 21.59
CA GLN A 15 -0.52 -5.51 22.57
C GLN A 15 -0.72 -6.99 22.23
N SER A 16 -1.91 -7.35 21.75
CA SER A 16 -2.29 -8.73 21.37
C SER A 16 -1.69 -9.23 20.06
N LEU A 17 -1.03 -8.38 19.26
CA LEU A 17 -0.43 -8.79 17.99
C LEU A 17 0.71 -9.78 18.22
N GLU A 18 0.68 -10.90 17.50
CA GLU A 18 1.66 -11.97 17.59
C GLU A 18 2.25 -12.34 16.22
N ARG A 19 3.40 -13.01 16.22
CA ARG A 19 3.97 -13.60 15.00
C ARG A 19 3.18 -14.86 14.65
N ILE A 20 2.45 -14.80 13.53
CA ILE A 20 1.69 -15.94 13.01
C ILE A 20 2.59 -16.77 12.10
N SER A 21 2.54 -18.10 12.24
CA SER A 21 3.29 -19.00 11.36
C SER A 21 2.65 -19.11 9.97
N LEU A 22 3.45 -19.40 8.95
CA LEU A 22 2.98 -19.50 7.56
C LEU A 22 1.83 -20.51 7.39
N ARG A 23 1.84 -21.59 8.18
CA ARG A 23 0.81 -22.63 8.17
C ARG A 23 -0.56 -22.10 8.63
N GLU A 24 -0.56 -21.16 9.57
CA GLU A 24 -1.75 -20.60 10.20
C GLU A 24 -2.36 -19.43 9.42
N ILE A 25 -1.81 -19.05 8.27
CA ILE A 25 -2.43 -18.06 7.39
C ILE A 25 -3.85 -18.49 7.03
N GLY A 26 -4.80 -17.57 7.26
CA GLY A 26 -6.23 -17.77 7.07
C GLY A 26 -6.93 -18.53 8.21
N SER A 27 -6.22 -18.97 9.25
CA SER A 27 -6.86 -19.54 10.43
C SER A 27 -7.74 -18.52 11.17
N PRO A 28 -8.65 -18.93 12.07
CA PRO A 28 -9.46 -18.00 12.85
C PRO A 28 -8.64 -16.99 13.67
N ALA A 29 -7.45 -17.40 14.14
CA ALA A 29 -6.52 -16.52 14.84
C ALA A 29 -5.95 -15.46 13.89
N TRP A 30 -5.55 -15.87 12.68
CA TRP A 30 -5.08 -14.95 11.64
C TRP A 30 -6.14 -13.95 11.20
N PHE A 31 -7.39 -14.39 10.98
CA PHE A 31 -8.47 -13.48 10.62
C PHE A 31 -8.78 -12.44 11.71
N ARG A 32 -8.69 -12.84 12.98
CA ARG A 32 -8.84 -11.90 14.10
C ARG A 32 -7.73 -10.85 14.11
N GLN A 33 -6.48 -11.27 13.93
CA GLN A 33 -5.35 -10.34 13.87
C GLN A 33 -5.43 -9.42 12.64
N HIS A 34 -5.88 -9.94 11.50
CA HIS A 34 -6.17 -9.13 10.30
C HIS A 34 -7.21 -8.04 10.61
N GLU A 35 -8.33 -8.39 11.26
CA GLU A 35 -9.37 -7.45 11.66
C GLU A 35 -8.84 -6.33 12.57
N TYR A 36 -7.99 -6.68 13.55
CA TYR A 36 -7.35 -5.70 14.42
C TYR A 36 -6.45 -4.75 13.64
N ILE A 37 -5.61 -5.27 12.76
CA ILE A 37 -4.68 -4.47 11.95
C ILE A 37 -5.45 -3.55 10.98
N GLU A 38 -6.55 -4.02 10.40
CA GLU A 38 -7.40 -3.19 9.52
C GLU A 38 -8.03 -2.02 10.29
N LYS A 39 -8.61 -2.27 11.47
CA LYS A 39 -9.18 -1.20 12.32
C LYS A 39 -8.12 -0.19 12.77
N LEU A 40 -6.92 -0.67 13.11
CA LEU A 40 -5.78 0.17 13.45
C LEU A 40 -5.33 1.02 12.25
N ASN A 41 -5.30 0.44 11.04
CA ASN A 41 -5.00 1.14 9.80
C ASN A 41 -6.02 2.26 9.53
N MET A 42 -7.32 1.96 9.60
CA MET A 42 -8.38 2.96 9.43
C MET A 42 -8.23 4.11 10.43
N GLN A 43 -8.01 3.80 11.71
CA GLN A 43 -7.84 4.83 12.73
C GLN A 43 -6.56 5.67 12.52
N ALA A 44 -5.46 5.05 12.09
CA ALA A 44 -4.22 5.77 11.79
C ALA A 44 -4.41 6.78 10.65
N ILE A 45 -5.10 6.37 9.58
CA ILE A 45 -5.42 7.26 8.45
C ILE A 45 -6.31 8.42 8.90
N LEU A 46 -7.32 8.16 9.75
CA LEU A 46 -8.18 9.20 10.31
C LEU A 46 -7.38 10.21 11.14
N ASN A 47 -6.48 9.74 12.02
CA ASN A 47 -5.65 10.62 12.83
C ASN A 47 -4.77 11.53 11.94
N ALA A 48 -4.11 10.96 10.94
CA ALA A 48 -3.23 11.70 10.03
C ALA A 48 -4.02 12.69 9.15
N SER A 49 -5.14 12.27 8.56
CA SER A 49 -5.98 13.10 7.69
C SER A 49 -6.66 14.26 8.43
N ALA A 50 -7.01 14.07 9.70
CA ALA A 50 -7.59 15.10 10.55
C ALA A 50 -6.54 15.99 11.24
N ASN A 51 -5.24 15.73 11.02
CA ASN A 51 -4.12 16.38 11.70
C ASN A 51 -4.29 16.39 13.23
N GLN A 52 -4.71 15.23 13.76
CA GLN A 52 -4.94 14.98 15.19
C GLN A 52 -3.75 14.25 15.82
N GLU A 53 -3.82 14.00 17.13
CA GLU A 53 -2.83 13.17 17.82
C GLU A 53 -2.77 11.76 17.22
N GLU A 54 -1.59 11.38 16.72
CA GLU A 54 -1.35 10.10 16.06
C GLU A 54 -1.08 8.96 17.06
N PHE A 55 -2.02 8.73 17.97
CA PHE A 55 -1.85 7.78 19.08
C PHE A 55 -1.59 6.33 18.63
N ILE A 56 -2.05 5.93 17.44
CA ILE A 56 -1.76 4.60 16.88
C ILE A 56 -0.25 4.43 16.67
N LYS A 57 0.42 5.45 16.13
CA LYS A 57 1.88 5.45 15.95
C LYS A 57 2.60 5.40 17.30
N ASP A 58 2.15 6.18 18.29
CA ASP A 58 2.75 6.18 19.64
C ASP A 58 2.61 4.82 20.35
N LEU A 59 1.47 4.17 20.20
CA LEU A 59 1.24 2.82 20.74
C LEU A 59 2.13 1.78 20.05
N PHE A 60 2.28 1.82 18.73
CA PHE A 60 3.16 0.88 18.02
C PHE A 60 4.63 1.02 18.42
N VAL A 61 5.09 2.27 18.59
CA VAL A 61 6.44 2.59 19.07
C VAL A 61 6.63 2.13 20.51
N SER A 62 5.76 2.55 21.43
CA SER A 62 5.90 2.26 22.87
C SER A 62 5.77 0.77 23.20
N LEU A 63 4.91 0.02 22.47
CA LEU A 63 4.74 -1.42 22.65
C LEU A 63 5.75 -2.26 21.85
N GLY A 64 6.59 -1.64 21.00
CA GLY A 64 7.61 -2.34 20.21
C GLY A 64 7.03 -3.32 19.19
N LYS A 65 5.88 -2.99 18.58
CA LYS A 65 5.12 -3.92 17.73
C LYS A 65 5.33 -3.74 16.23
N ILE A 66 6.09 -2.72 15.81
CA ILE A 66 6.43 -2.50 14.39
C ILE A 66 7.11 -3.73 13.75
N PRO A 67 8.07 -4.42 14.40
CA PRO A 67 8.66 -5.64 13.83
C PRO A 67 7.64 -6.76 13.54
N ILE A 68 6.52 -6.82 14.27
CA ILE A 68 5.46 -7.82 14.04
C ILE A 68 4.69 -7.49 12.75
N LEU A 69 4.47 -6.20 12.46
CA LEU A 69 3.88 -5.76 11.19
C LEU A 69 4.79 -6.15 10.02
N VAL A 70 6.09 -5.82 10.11
CA VAL A 70 7.07 -6.17 9.07
C VAL A 70 7.11 -7.68 8.84
N HIS A 71 7.11 -8.48 9.92
CA HIS A 71 7.01 -9.93 9.84
C HIS A 71 5.73 -10.39 9.13
N GLY A 72 4.55 -9.90 9.54
CA GLY A 72 3.28 -10.27 8.94
C GLY A 72 3.20 -9.95 7.44
N MET A 73 3.75 -8.81 7.03
CA MET A 73 3.81 -8.40 5.63
C MET A 73 4.70 -9.32 4.79
N ILE A 74 5.92 -9.60 5.27
CA ILE A 74 6.86 -10.52 4.60
C ILE A 74 6.32 -11.96 4.56
N LEU A 75 5.62 -12.38 5.61
CA LEU A 75 4.98 -13.69 5.67
C LEU A 75 3.95 -13.86 4.53
N VAL A 76 3.11 -12.84 4.30
CA VAL A 76 2.15 -12.84 3.18
C VAL A 76 2.86 -12.79 1.83
N GLU A 77 3.93 -12.00 1.70
CA GLU A 77 4.74 -11.95 0.48
C GLU A 77 5.27 -13.36 0.14
N ILE A 78 5.85 -14.06 1.12
CA ILE A 78 6.36 -15.43 0.94
C ILE A 78 5.22 -16.40 0.60
N TRP A 79 4.08 -16.29 1.27
CA TRP A 79 2.91 -17.12 0.98
C TRP A 79 2.44 -16.94 -0.47
N LYS A 80 2.36 -15.70 -0.97
CA LYS A 80 2.00 -15.40 -2.36
C LYS A 80 2.99 -15.97 -3.37
N HIS A 81 4.28 -16.05 -3.04
CA HIS A 81 5.30 -16.59 -3.93
C HIS A 81 5.45 -18.11 -3.88
N LYS A 82 5.25 -18.73 -2.70
CA LYS A 82 5.60 -20.15 -2.47
C LYS A 82 4.40 -21.07 -2.31
N VAL A 83 3.28 -20.57 -1.78
CA VAL A 83 2.11 -21.38 -1.44
C VAL A 83 0.96 -21.10 -2.40
N PHE A 84 0.63 -19.83 -2.63
CA PHE A 84 -0.48 -19.43 -3.50
C PHE A 84 -0.42 -20.03 -4.93
N PRO A 85 0.73 -20.08 -5.63
CA PRO A 85 0.79 -20.67 -6.96
C PRO A 85 0.48 -22.16 -6.95
N ILE A 86 0.86 -22.86 -5.86
CA ILE A 86 0.54 -24.27 -5.67
C ILE A 86 -0.97 -24.43 -5.48
N LEU A 87 -1.60 -23.58 -4.65
CA LEU A 87 -3.05 -23.59 -4.44
C LEU A 87 -3.80 -23.44 -5.77
N CYS A 88 -3.40 -22.49 -6.61
CA CYS A 88 -4.04 -22.25 -7.90
C CYS A 88 -3.80 -23.36 -8.95
N GLN A 89 -2.88 -24.30 -8.72
CA GLN A 89 -2.56 -25.41 -9.65
C GLN A 89 -3.19 -26.74 -9.23
N LEU A 90 -3.79 -26.82 -8.04
CA LEU A 90 -4.44 -28.04 -7.56
C LEU A 90 -5.74 -28.29 -8.33
N GLN A 91 -5.82 -29.41 -9.05
CA GLN A 91 -6.99 -29.79 -9.85
C GLN A 91 -8.27 -29.95 -9.01
N ASP A 92 -8.13 -30.39 -7.75
CA ASP A 92 -9.25 -30.64 -6.85
C ASP A 92 -9.66 -29.40 -6.03
N PHE A 93 -9.02 -28.25 -6.24
CA PHE A 93 -9.30 -27.03 -5.47
C PHE A 93 -10.23 -26.09 -6.24
N SER A 94 -11.53 -26.23 -5.97
CA SER A 94 -12.58 -25.31 -6.41
C SER A 94 -13.26 -24.71 -5.17
N PRO A 95 -12.70 -23.65 -4.56
CA PRO A 95 -13.29 -23.08 -3.35
C PRO A 95 -14.69 -22.53 -3.66
N LYS A 96 -15.62 -22.72 -2.71
CA LYS A 96 -16.98 -22.15 -2.82
C LYS A 96 -16.99 -20.62 -2.87
N SER A 97 -15.94 -20.00 -2.34
CA SER A 97 -15.71 -18.56 -2.40
C SER A 97 -14.20 -18.29 -2.42
N THR A 98 -13.74 -17.40 -3.28
CA THR A 98 -12.34 -16.96 -3.33
C THR A 98 -12.02 -15.91 -2.27
N PHE A 99 -13.05 -15.42 -1.55
CA PHE A 99 -12.96 -14.34 -0.59
C PHE A 99 -11.89 -14.54 0.51
N PRO A 100 -11.77 -15.72 1.17
CA PRO A 100 -10.72 -15.93 2.17
C PRO A 100 -9.29 -15.81 1.61
N LEU A 101 -9.07 -16.21 0.35
CA LEU A 101 -7.78 -16.05 -0.31
C LEU A 101 -7.49 -14.58 -0.64
N TYR A 102 -8.53 -13.86 -1.08
CA TYR A 102 -8.43 -12.41 -1.31
C TYR A 102 -8.03 -11.68 -0.04
N MET A 103 -8.62 -12.03 1.11
CA MET A 103 -8.27 -11.40 2.39
C MET A 103 -6.80 -11.60 2.77
N VAL A 104 -6.24 -12.78 2.49
CA VAL A 104 -4.80 -13.02 2.71
C VAL A 104 -3.96 -12.10 1.83
N ILE A 105 -4.31 -11.94 0.56
CA ILE A 105 -3.61 -11.04 -0.36
C ILE A 105 -3.75 -9.58 0.08
N HIS A 106 -4.96 -9.17 0.43
CA HIS A 106 -5.28 -7.82 0.91
C HIS A 106 -4.56 -7.47 2.21
N HIS A 107 -4.30 -8.45 3.08
CA HIS A 107 -3.61 -8.21 4.34
C HIS A 107 -2.23 -7.55 4.17
N GLU A 108 -1.49 -7.89 3.11
CA GLU A 108 -0.23 -7.21 2.80
C GLU A 108 -0.44 -5.74 2.48
N ALA A 109 -1.50 -5.42 1.71
CA ALA A 109 -1.89 -4.04 1.40
C ALA A 109 -2.28 -3.26 2.65
N THR A 110 -3.05 -3.87 3.57
CA THR A 110 -3.38 -3.27 4.86
C THR A 110 -2.12 -2.93 5.66
N ILE A 111 -1.19 -3.88 5.79
CA ILE A 111 0.02 -3.66 6.60
C ILE A 111 0.91 -2.59 6.00
N ILE A 112 1.18 -2.63 4.69
CA ILE A 112 2.05 -1.61 4.07
C ILE A 112 1.42 -0.22 4.12
N ASN A 113 0.09 -0.11 4.07
CA ASN A 113 -0.60 1.16 4.22
C ASN A 113 -0.54 1.70 5.66
N LEU A 114 -0.66 0.81 6.66
CA LEU A 114 -0.44 1.19 8.06
C LEU A 114 1.01 1.62 8.30
N LEU A 115 1.99 0.88 7.76
CA LEU A 115 3.41 1.24 7.80
C LEU A 115 3.66 2.58 7.10
N GLU A 116 3.10 2.82 5.92
CA GLU A 116 3.19 4.12 5.24
C GLU A 116 2.68 5.25 6.14
N THR A 117 1.59 5.02 6.86
CA THR A 117 1.01 6.05 7.74
C THR A 117 1.91 6.32 8.95
N ILE A 118 2.35 5.29 9.67
CA ILE A 118 3.07 5.47 10.94
C ILE A 118 4.56 5.78 10.75
N MET A 119 5.18 5.34 9.65
CA MET A 119 6.64 5.47 9.42
C MET A 119 7.07 6.84 8.89
N TYR A 120 6.12 7.74 8.61
CA TYR A 120 6.44 9.14 8.32
C TYR A 120 7.31 9.76 9.43
N HIS A 121 7.06 9.37 10.68
CA HIS A 121 7.79 9.85 11.86
C HIS A 121 9.08 9.06 12.11
N LYS A 122 10.09 9.78 12.60
CA LYS A 122 11.43 9.25 12.87
C LYS A 122 11.41 8.12 13.90
N GLU A 123 10.63 8.28 14.97
CA GLU A 123 10.53 7.35 16.10
C GLU A 123 10.06 5.97 15.66
N SER A 124 9.18 5.91 14.66
CA SER A 124 8.71 4.65 14.07
C SER A 124 9.81 3.93 13.31
N CYS A 125 10.69 4.66 12.62
CA CYS A 125 11.83 4.07 11.91
C CYS A 125 12.86 3.51 12.90
N GLU A 126 13.12 4.21 14.01
CA GLU A 126 13.99 3.74 15.08
C GLU A 126 13.40 2.51 15.80
N ALA A 127 12.09 2.53 16.10
CA ALA A 127 11.38 1.44 16.79
C ALA A 127 11.19 0.18 15.93
N ALA A 128 11.42 0.27 14.61
CA ALA A 128 11.49 -0.91 13.75
C ALA A 128 12.76 -1.76 14.01
N ASP A 129 13.77 -1.20 14.68
CA ASP A 129 15.03 -1.88 15.04
C ASP A 129 15.62 -2.68 13.86
N ASN A 130 16.02 -3.94 14.05
CA ASN A 130 16.60 -4.76 12.98
C ASN A 130 15.62 -5.06 11.83
N ALA A 131 14.30 -4.98 12.07
CA ALA A 131 13.29 -5.25 11.06
C ALA A 131 13.27 -4.18 9.95
N VAL A 132 13.89 -3.01 10.16
CA VAL A 132 14.04 -2.00 9.10
C VAL A 132 14.90 -2.52 7.93
N LEU A 133 15.85 -3.44 8.18
CA LEU A 133 16.65 -4.07 7.13
C LEU A 133 15.78 -4.96 6.24
N ASP A 134 14.91 -5.76 6.88
CA ASP A 134 13.92 -6.61 6.21
C ASP A 134 12.91 -5.76 5.42
N LEU A 135 12.54 -4.59 5.96
CA LEU A 135 11.65 -3.65 5.29
C LEU A 135 12.30 -2.98 4.06
N VAL A 136 13.58 -2.59 4.15
CA VAL A 136 14.34 -2.09 2.99
C VAL A 136 14.40 -3.16 1.88
N ASP A 137 14.65 -4.42 2.26
CA ASP A 137 14.66 -5.55 1.33
C ASP A 137 13.31 -5.76 0.66
N TYR A 138 12.23 -5.68 1.44
CA TYR A 138 10.87 -5.75 0.94
C TYR A 138 10.60 -4.63 -0.07
N CYS A 139 10.88 -3.38 0.28
CA CYS A 139 10.68 -2.24 -0.61
C CYS A 139 11.50 -2.39 -1.89
N HIS A 140 12.77 -2.80 -1.79
CA HIS A 140 13.60 -3.07 -2.96
C HIS A 140 13.00 -4.13 -3.89
N ARG A 141 12.49 -5.26 -3.37
CA ARG A 141 11.86 -6.30 -4.19
C ARG A 141 10.62 -5.77 -4.92
N LYS A 142 9.75 -5.05 -4.21
CA LYS A 142 8.52 -4.46 -4.79
C LYS A 142 8.83 -3.44 -5.88
N LEU A 143 9.77 -2.53 -5.63
CA LEU A 143 10.16 -1.50 -6.58
C LEU A 143 10.93 -2.06 -7.78
N THR A 144 11.75 -3.09 -7.58
CA THR A 144 12.42 -3.81 -8.67
C THR A 144 11.41 -4.47 -9.60
N LEU A 145 10.39 -5.12 -9.03
CA LEU A 145 9.30 -5.71 -9.82
C LEU A 145 8.55 -4.63 -10.61
N LEU A 146 8.20 -3.53 -9.95
CA LEU A 146 7.51 -2.39 -10.56
C LEU A 146 8.32 -1.77 -11.72
N ALA A 147 9.61 -1.51 -11.50
CA ALA A 147 10.50 -0.99 -12.53
C ALA A 147 10.62 -1.96 -13.72
N GLY A 148 10.71 -3.26 -13.44
CA GLY A 148 10.76 -4.30 -14.48
C GLY A 148 9.49 -4.41 -15.31
N GLN A 149 8.31 -4.29 -14.68
CA GLN A 149 7.02 -4.27 -15.37
C GLN A 149 6.85 -3.00 -16.22
N SER A 150 7.23 -1.85 -15.66
CA SER A 150 7.19 -0.57 -16.35
C SER A 150 8.06 -0.55 -17.62
N ALA A 151 9.30 -1.05 -17.50
CA ALA A 151 10.22 -1.15 -18.63
C ALA A 151 9.69 -2.06 -19.77
N ARG A 152 8.81 -3.01 -19.46
CA ARG A 152 8.13 -3.88 -20.44
C ARG A 152 6.82 -3.31 -20.98
N GLY A 153 6.33 -2.20 -20.43
CA GLY A 153 5.02 -1.65 -20.73
C GLY A 153 3.86 -2.47 -20.16
N GLU A 154 4.11 -3.35 -19.18
CA GLU A 154 3.12 -4.21 -18.53
C GLU A 154 2.47 -3.51 -17.32
N ILE A 155 2.07 -2.25 -17.48
CA ILE A 155 1.41 -1.50 -16.40
C ILE A 155 -0.06 -1.92 -16.32
N PRO A 156 -0.59 -2.32 -15.14
CA PRO A 156 -2.01 -2.62 -14.97
C PRO A 156 -2.86 -1.37 -15.25
N THR A 157 -3.33 -1.26 -16.49
CA THR A 157 -4.25 -0.20 -16.92
C THR A 157 -5.64 -0.80 -17.03
N HIS A 158 -6.56 -0.30 -16.20
CA HIS A 158 -7.99 -0.65 -16.20
C HIS A 158 -8.36 -2.12 -16.03
N ASN A 159 -8.69 -2.49 -14.78
CA ASN A 159 -9.97 -3.15 -14.51
C ASN A 159 -10.62 -2.38 -13.37
N LYS A 160 -11.69 -1.63 -13.66
CA LYS A 160 -12.51 -1.04 -12.61
C LYS A 160 -13.15 -2.19 -11.85
N VAL A 161 -12.55 -2.65 -10.76
CA VAL A 161 -13.32 -3.42 -9.79
C VAL A 161 -14.30 -2.43 -9.20
N SER A 162 -15.49 -2.36 -9.79
CA SER A 162 -16.59 -1.65 -9.16
C SER A 162 -16.89 -2.38 -7.85
N HIS A 163 -17.24 -1.66 -6.78
CA HIS A 163 -17.65 -2.29 -5.52
C HIS A 163 -18.82 -3.29 -5.69
N THR A 164 -19.52 -3.24 -6.83
CA THR A 164 -20.53 -4.19 -7.32
C THR A 164 -19.99 -5.55 -7.77
N GLU A 165 -18.69 -5.71 -8.02
CA GLU A 165 -18.09 -6.98 -8.48
C GLU A 165 -17.59 -7.87 -7.33
N LEU A 166 -17.49 -7.35 -6.11
CA LEU A 166 -17.12 -8.16 -4.92
C LEU A 166 -18.14 -9.28 -4.62
N THR A 167 -19.38 -9.14 -5.12
CA THR A 167 -20.47 -10.10 -4.88
C THR A 167 -20.51 -11.28 -5.85
N ASP A 168 -19.80 -11.23 -6.99
CA ASP A 168 -19.77 -12.29 -8.02
C ASP A 168 -18.37 -12.90 -8.23
N MET A 169 -17.56 -12.97 -7.16
CA MET A 169 -16.17 -13.46 -7.19
C MET A 169 -16.06 -14.98 -7.07
N ASN A 170 -16.21 -15.69 -8.19
CA ASN A 170 -16.19 -17.15 -8.18
C ASN A 170 -14.99 -17.80 -8.89
N SER A 171 -14.10 -17.04 -9.55
CA SER A 171 -12.98 -17.63 -10.30
C SER A 171 -11.58 -17.34 -9.71
N ILE A 172 -10.70 -18.34 -9.80
CA ILE A 172 -9.28 -18.21 -9.43
C ILE A 172 -8.55 -17.22 -10.37
N GLN A 173 -9.05 -17.01 -11.58
CA GLN A 173 -8.46 -16.07 -12.53
C GLN A 173 -8.70 -14.61 -12.10
N ASP A 174 -9.89 -14.30 -11.60
CA ASP A 174 -10.20 -12.97 -11.07
C ASP A 174 -9.31 -12.64 -9.87
N LEU A 175 -9.09 -13.63 -8.99
CA LEU A 175 -8.18 -13.49 -7.85
C LEU A 175 -6.73 -13.19 -8.28
N ARG A 176 -6.25 -13.82 -9.36
CA ARG A 176 -4.92 -13.53 -9.92
C ARG A 176 -4.83 -12.11 -10.48
N ASN A 177 -5.87 -11.65 -11.18
CA ASN A 177 -5.91 -10.29 -11.72
C ASN A 177 -5.93 -9.26 -10.58
N MET A 178 -6.74 -9.49 -9.54
CA MET A 178 -6.78 -8.64 -8.34
C MET A 178 -5.43 -8.62 -7.62
N ASN A 179 -4.77 -9.77 -7.48
CA ASN A 179 -3.43 -9.84 -6.91
C ASN A 179 -2.46 -8.93 -7.68
N SER A 180 -2.45 -8.99 -9.01
CA SER A 180 -1.61 -8.13 -9.84
C SER A 180 -1.91 -6.63 -9.67
N MET A 181 -3.19 -6.24 -9.51
CA MET A 181 -3.56 -4.86 -9.23
C MET A 181 -3.11 -4.40 -7.84
N LEU A 182 -3.33 -5.23 -6.81
CA LEU A 182 -2.87 -4.94 -5.45
C LEU A 182 -1.34 -4.87 -5.36
N GLU A 183 -0.61 -5.70 -6.11
CA GLU A 183 0.86 -5.62 -6.17
C GLU A 183 1.35 -4.26 -6.64
N PHE A 184 0.67 -3.66 -7.63
CA PHE A 184 0.99 -2.31 -8.09
C PHE A 184 0.82 -1.29 -6.96
N GLU A 185 -0.34 -1.28 -6.29
CA GLU A 185 -0.60 -0.36 -5.17
C GLU A 185 0.38 -0.57 -4.01
N ILE A 186 0.63 -1.82 -3.64
CA ILE A 186 1.60 -2.20 -2.60
C ILE A 186 3.00 -1.65 -2.95
N ALA A 187 3.42 -1.74 -4.22
CA ALA A 187 4.71 -1.21 -4.64
C ALA A 187 4.79 0.32 -4.54
N LEU A 188 3.69 1.04 -4.82
CA LEU A 188 3.63 2.49 -4.63
C LEU A 188 3.70 2.87 -3.15
N LYS A 189 3.05 2.11 -2.27
CA LYS A 189 3.15 2.30 -0.81
C LYS A 189 4.56 1.98 -0.30
N ALA A 190 5.19 0.95 -0.85
CA ALA A 190 6.59 0.62 -0.55
C ALA A 190 7.56 1.74 -0.98
N LEU A 191 7.28 2.47 -2.07
CA LEU A 191 8.04 3.67 -2.45
C LEU A 191 7.95 4.74 -1.37
N SER A 192 6.75 5.05 -0.88
CA SER A 192 6.56 6.02 0.20
C SER A 192 7.31 5.61 1.48
N VAL A 193 7.18 4.35 1.90
CA VAL A 193 7.88 3.80 3.07
C VAL A 193 9.39 3.90 2.89
N LEU A 194 9.91 3.55 1.71
CA LEU A 194 11.34 3.69 1.41
C LEU A 194 11.80 5.15 1.49
N ARG A 195 10.98 6.09 1.02
CA ARG A 195 11.28 7.51 1.14
C ARG A 195 11.37 7.92 2.60
N TYR A 196 10.43 7.52 3.46
CA TYR A 196 10.49 7.85 4.89
C TYR A 196 11.73 7.27 5.57
N ILE A 197 12.12 6.03 5.23
CA ILE A 197 13.39 5.46 5.70
C ILE A 197 14.59 6.31 5.25
N SER A 198 14.58 6.81 4.00
CA SER A 198 15.64 7.69 3.50
C SER A 198 15.66 9.08 4.16
N ASP A 199 14.49 9.61 4.56
CA ASP A 199 14.36 10.87 5.29
C ASP A 199 15.08 10.77 6.64
N HIS A 200 15.03 9.60 7.29
CA HIS A 200 15.56 9.37 8.63
C HIS A 200 16.86 8.58 8.68
N VAL A 201 17.58 8.43 7.55
CA VAL A 201 18.77 7.56 7.46
C VAL A 201 19.88 7.87 8.47
N GLU A 202 19.98 9.13 8.93
CA GLU A 202 20.99 9.57 9.92
C GLU A 202 20.74 9.00 11.33
N SER A 203 19.51 8.57 11.62
CA SER A 203 19.17 7.92 12.88
C SER A 203 19.16 6.39 12.80
N LEU A 204 19.44 5.83 11.63
CA LEU A 204 19.45 4.39 11.40
C LEU A 204 20.88 3.83 11.42
N SER A 205 20.98 2.51 11.56
CA SER A 205 22.30 1.87 11.62
C SER A 205 23.04 1.96 10.28
N LEU A 206 24.38 1.93 10.34
CA LEU A 206 25.22 1.90 9.13
C LEU A 206 24.93 0.70 8.22
N SER A 207 24.39 -0.40 8.76
CA SER A 207 23.94 -1.57 8.01
C SER A 207 22.81 -1.19 7.06
N VAL A 208 21.83 -0.40 7.52
CA VAL A 208 20.71 0.09 6.69
C VAL A 208 21.23 0.92 5.53
N LEU A 209 22.11 1.86 5.82
CA LEU A 209 22.73 2.72 4.81
C LEU A 209 23.51 1.90 3.77
N SER A 210 24.31 0.91 4.22
CA SER A 210 25.04 -0.01 3.31
C SER A 210 24.10 -0.79 2.41
N ARG A 211 23.00 -1.27 2.99
CA ARG A 211 22.02 -2.10 2.30
C ARG A 211 21.28 -1.31 1.23
N MET A 212 20.86 -0.09 1.56
CA MET A 212 20.22 0.85 0.64
C MET A 212 21.14 1.26 -0.51
N LEU A 213 22.40 1.59 -0.21
CA LEU A 213 23.32 2.21 -1.18
C LEU A 213 24.12 1.20 -2.00
N ASN A 214 24.65 0.16 -1.36
CA ASN A 214 25.66 -0.72 -1.97
C ASN A 214 25.12 -2.12 -2.23
N THR A 215 24.24 -2.66 -1.38
CA THR A 215 23.62 -3.97 -1.63
C THR A 215 22.55 -3.87 -2.71
N HIS A 216 21.60 -2.95 -2.56
CA HIS A 216 20.44 -2.80 -3.45
C HIS A 216 20.59 -1.69 -4.48
N ASN A 217 21.57 -0.81 -4.31
CA ASN A 217 21.80 0.31 -5.23
C ASN A 217 20.51 1.09 -5.55
N LEU A 218 19.81 1.48 -4.47
CA LEU A 218 18.54 2.18 -4.57
C LEU A 218 18.60 3.46 -5.41
N PRO A 219 19.71 4.26 -5.42
CA PRO A 219 19.79 5.40 -6.33
C PRO A 219 19.58 4.99 -7.79
N CYS A 220 20.22 3.90 -8.26
CA CYS A 220 20.04 3.43 -9.63
C CYS A 220 18.63 2.88 -9.88
N LEU A 221 18.03 2.19 -8.90
CA LEU A 221 16.64 1.73 -9.01
C LEU A 221 15.66 2.91 -9.15
N LEU A 222 15.87 3.98 -8.38
CA LEU A 222 15.06 5.20 -8.46
C LEU A 222 15.25 5.92 -9.81
N VAL A 223 16.46 5.91 -10.39
CA VAL A 223 16.66 6.39 -11.79
C VAL A 223 15.77 5.62 -12.76
N GLN A 224 15.66 4.29 -12.62
CA GLN A 224 14.80 3.48 -13.50
C GLN A 224 13.31 3.84 -13.35
N LEU A 225 12.86 4.22 -12.16
CA LEU A 225 11.49 4.71 -11.95
C LEU A 225 11.25 6.11 -12.55
N VAL A 226 12.27 6.97 -12.59
CA VAL A 226 12.19 8.26 -13.31
C VAL A 226 12.13 8.02 -14.83
N GLU A 227 12.98 7.14 -15.35
CA GLU A 227 13.08 6.82 -16.78
C GLU A 227 11.83 6.09 -17.30
N HIS A 228 11.31 5.16 -16.51
CA HIS A 228 10.14 4.33 -16.82
C HIS A 228 9.06 4.54 -15.76
N CYS A 229 8.47 5.73 -15.72
CA CYS A 229 7.45 6.13 -14.75
C CYS A 229 6.22 5.18 -14.78
N PRO A 230 6.02 4.33 -13.74
CA PRO A 230 4.98 3.31 -13.77
C PRO A 230 3.57 3.85 -13.46
N TRP A 231 3.48 5.06 -12.92
CA TRP A 231 2.21 5.76 -12.64
C TRP A 231 1.83 6.78 -13.72
N SER A 232 2.41 6.67 -14.92
CA SER A 232 2.12 7.54 -16.06
C SER A 232 2.06 6.71 -17.33
N CYS A 233 0.96 6.77 -18.07
CA CYS A 233 0.81 6.06 -19.34
C CYS A 233 0.04 6.91 -20.35
N ARG A 234 0.12 6.53 -21.63
CA ARG A 234 -0.68 7.14 -22.70
C ARG A 234 -1.65 6.12 -23.26
N SER A 235 -2.95 6.37 -23.09
CA SER A 235 -4.03 5.54 -23.62
C SER A 235 -4.88 6.37 -24.58
N GLY A 236 -5.10 5.87 -25.80
CA GLY A 236 -5.92 6.57 -26.81
C GLY A 236 -5.44 7.99 -27.15
N GLY A 237 -4.13 8.26 -27.04
CA GLY A 237 -3.54 9.58 -27.27
C GLY A 237 -3.66 10.58 -26.11
N LYS A 238 -4.32 10.20 -25.01
CA LYS A 238 -4.44 11.00 -23.78
C LYS A 238 -3.43 10.52 -22.74
N LEU A 239 -2.89 11.47 -21.97
CA LEU A 239 -2.02 11.17 -20.84
C LEU A 239 -2.89 10.80 -19.64
N GLU A 240 -2.61 9.66 -19.03
CA GLU A 240 -3.22 9.21 -17.79
C GLU A 240 -2.15 9.08 -16.72
N LYS A 241 -2.43 9.58 -15.51
CA LYS A 241 -1.56 9.39 -14.34
C LYS A 241 -2.35 8.75 -13.20
N TYR A 242 -1.66 7.95 -12.39
CA TYR A 242 -2.25 7.31 -11.23
C TYR A 242 -2.16 8.22 -10.00
N GLU A 243 -3.30 8.67 -9.50
CA GLU A 243 -3.40 9.52 -8.30
C GLU A 243 -4.59 9.10 -7.43
N GLU A 244 -4.37 9.08 -6.10
CA GLU A 244 -5.42 8.84 -5.10
C GLU A 244 -6.21 7.54 -5.35
N GLY A 245 -5.50 6.46 -5.69
CA GLY A 245 -6.11 5.14 -5.91
C GLY A 245 -6.73 4.96 -7.30
N THR A 246 -6.61 5.94 -8.20
CA THR A 246 -7.30 5.91 -9.49
C THR A 246 -6.44 6.43 -10.65
N TRP A 247 -6.58 5.81 -11.81
CA TRP A 247 -6.05 6.36 -13.07
C TRP A 247 -6.94 7.53 -13.53
N ARG A 248 -6.34 8.71 -13.70
CA ARG A 248 -7.02 9.95 -14.09
C ARG A 248 -6.44 10.48 -15.39
N ASN A 249 -7.31 10.93 -16.29
CA ASN A 249 -6.91 11.63 -17.51
C ASN A 249 -6.41 13.04 -17.16
N ILE A 250 -5.22 13.38 -17.63
CA ILE A 250 -4.55 14.65 -17.31
C ILE A 250 -4.77 15.67 -18.44
N PRO A 251 -5.38 16.84 -18.15
CA PRO A 251 -5.49 17.95 -19.10
C PRO A 251 -4.13 18.43 -19.61
N ALA A 252 -4.10 19.07 -20.79
CA ALA A 252 -2.87 19.54 -21.43
C ALA A 252 -2.05 20.49 -20.54
N GLU A 253 -2.73 21.35 -19.77
CA GLU A 253 -2.14 22.32 -18.84
C GLU A 253 -1.43 21.66 -17.63
N ASP A 254 -1.89 20.48 -17.20
CA ASP A 254 -1.37 19.78 -16.03
C ASP A 254 -0.35 18.67 -16.38
N GLN A 255 -0.03 18.46 -17.67
CA GLN A 255 0.83 17.34 -18.08
C GLN A 255 2.24 17.40 -17.45
N LEU A 256 2.75 18.62 -17.25
CA LEU A 256 4.06 18.88 -16.63
C LEU A 256 4.01 18.95 -15.10
N LYS A 257 2.80 18.88 -14.51
CA LYS A 257 2.64 18.89 -13.05
C LYS A 257 3.19 17.59 -12.47
N MET A 258 4.04 17.74 -11.46
CA MET A 258 4.63 16.67 -10.69
C MET A 258 3.55 16.03 -9.81
N THR A 259 3.45 14.71 -9.85
CA THR A 259 2.56 13.95 -8.97
C THR A 259 3.19 13.77 -7.59
N LYS A 260 2.40 13.37 -6.59
CA LYS A 260 2.93 13.00 -5.27
C LYS A 260 3.98 11.88 -5.38
N LEU A 261 3.77 10.90 -6.27
CA LEU A 261 4.67 9.77 -6.49
C LEU A 261 6.01 10.19 -7.10
N ASP A 262 5.99 11.12 -8.07
CA ASP A 262 7.22 11.73 -8.60
C ASP A 262 8.02 12.40 -7.46
N GLY A 263 7.32 13.13 -6.59
CA GLY A 263 7.90 13.73 -5.40
C GLY A 263 8.58 12.71 -4.47
N GLN A 264 7.97 11.53 -4.25
CA GLN A 264 8.57 10.46 -3.45
C GLN A 264 9.93 10.04 -4.01
N VAL A 265 10.01 9.79 -5.33
CA VAL A 265 11.26 9.38 -6.01
C VAL A 265 12.33 10.46 -5.90
N TRP A 266 11.97 11.70 -6.22
CA TRP A 266 12.91 12.82 -6.21
C TRP A 266 13.46 13.12 -4.82
N ILE A 267 12.61 13.09 -3.79
CA ILE A 267 13.03 13.29 -2.41
C ILE A 267 13.94 12.13 -1.95
N SER A 268 13.60 10.88 -2.29
CA SER A 268 14.49 9.75 -2.02
C SER A 268 15.86 9.91 -2.68
N LEU A 269 15.91 10.36 -3.94
CA LEU A 269 17.17 10.63 -4.64
C LEU A 269 17.97 11.73 -3.95
N LEU A 270 17.32 12.83 -3.54
CA LEU A 270 17.97 13.90 -2.77
C LEU A 270 18.59 13.36 -1.49
N ASN A 271 17.85 12.58 -0.71
CA ASN A 271 18.33 12.00 0.54
C ASN A 271 19.53 11.07 0.34
N LEU A 272 19.45 10.18 -0.66
CA LEU A 272 20.47 9.16 -0.90
C LEU A 272 21.73 9.70 -1.61
N LEU A 273 21.63 10.83 -2.31
CA LEU A 273 22.75 11.39 -3.07
C LEU A 273 23.37 12.64 -2.45
N LEU A 274 22.62 13.42 -1.68
CA LEU A 274 23.09 14.70 -1.14
C LEU A 274 23.45 14.65 0.34
N LYS A 275 22.91 13.69 1.11
CA LYS A 275 23.30 13.58 2.53
C LYS A 275 24.77 13.15 2.66
N PRO A 276 25.56 13.78 3.56
CA PRO A 276 27.00 13.51 3.69
C PRO A 276 27.32 12.05 4.01
N ASP A 277 26.51 11.39 4.85
CA ASP A 277 26.70 9.99 5.23
C ASP A 277 26.52 9.07 4.03
N CYS A 278 25.51 9.37 3.21
CA CYS A 278 25.23 8.62 1.98
C CYS A 278 26.35 8.81 0.94
N GLN A 279 26.79 10.05 0.72
CA GLN A 279 27.88 10.35 -0.23
C GLN A 279 29.19 9.67 0.15
N ARG A 280 29.50 9.62 1.45
CA ARG A 280 30.71 8.94 1.94
C ARG A 280 30.67 7.43 1.70
N LYS A 281 29.48 6.83 1.71
CA LYS A 281 29.29 5.37 1.66
C LYS A 281 28.97 4.83 0.28
N TYR A 282 28.32 5.61 -0.58
CA TYR A 282 27.89 5.15 -1.91
C TYR A 282 29.08 4.96 -2.85
N ASP A 283 29.15 3.79 -3.49
CA ASP A 283 30.18 3.47 -4.47
C ASP A 283 29.89 4.16 -5.82
N PHE A 284 30.53 5.30 -6.08
CA PHE A 284 30.40 6.04 -7.34
C PHE A 284 31.22 5.44 -8.48
N ASN A 285 31.12 4.13 -8.74
CA ASN A 285 31.79 3.51 -9.89
C ASN A 285 31.25 4.03 -11.24
N ASN A 286 31.95 3.69 -12.34
CA ASN A 286 31.58 4.15 -13.70
C ASN A 286 30.14 3.78 -14.10
N PHE A 287 29.66 2.60 -13.70
CA PHE A 287 28.29 2.17 -13.99
C PHE A 287 27.29 3.05 -13.24
N ASN A 288 27.44 3.20 -11.92
CA ASN A 288 26.55 4.02 -11.09
C ASN A 288 26.54 5.48 -11.54
N LYS A 289 27.72 6.06 -11.82
CA LYS A 289 27.86 7.39 -12.42
C LYS A 289 27.06 7.52 -13.71
N SER A 290 27.19 6.56 -14.63
CA SER A 290 26.45 6.60 -15.91
C SER A 290 24.94 6.56 -15.74
N GLN A 291 24.42 5.79 -14.77
CA GLN A 291 22.99 5.74 -14.48
C GLN A 291 22.51 7.06 -13.89
N LEU A 292 23.20 7.59 -12.87
CA LEU A 292 22.83 8.84 -12.23
C LEU A 292 22.79 10.02 -13.20
N LEU A 293 23.73 10.08 -14.15
CA LEU A 293 23.77 11.16 -15.14
C LEU A 293 22.58 11.16 -16.12
N LYS A 294 21.81 10.08 -16.23
CA LYS A 294 20.54 10.07 -16.96
C LYS A 294 19.53 11.06 -16.38
N LEU A 295 19.57 11.30 -15.06
CA LEU A 295 18.68 12.24 -14.36
C LEU A 295 18.77 13.66 -14.92
N CYS A 296 19.93 14.05 -15.47
CA CYS A 296 20.12 15.38 -16.07
C CYS A 296 19.08 15.69 -17.16
N GLY A 297 18.61 14.68 -17.91
CA GLY A 297 17.58 14.84 -18.94
C GLY A 297 16.17 15.10 -18.39
N PHE A 298 15.93 14.81 -17.11
CA PHE A 298 14.63 14.95 -16.45
C PHE A 298 14.53 16.19 -15.55
N LEU A 299 15.68 16.79 -15.17
CA LEU A 299 15.78 18.00 -14.36
C LEU A 299 15.54 19.27 -15.19
N THR A 300 14.32 19.42 -15.69
CA THR A 300 13.87 20.62 -16.42
C THR A 300 13.59 21.78 -15.47
N GLU A 301 13.58 23.02 -15.98
CA GLU A 301 13.22 24.21 -15.20
C GLU A 301 11.84 24.05 -14.53
N VAL A 302 10.85 23.50 -15.24
CA VAL A 302 9.50 23.27 -14.72
C VAL A 302 9.47 22.27 -13.56
N VAL A 303 10.35 21.26 -13.57
CA VAL A 303 10.47 20.30 -12.47
C VAL A 303 11.17 20.94 -11.27
N ILE A 304 12.21 21.75 -11.51
CA ILE A 304 12.93 22.48 -10.46
C ILE A 304 12.04 23.55 -9.82
N ASP A 305 11.21 24.24 -10.58
CA ASP A 305 10.25 25.23 -10.05
C ASP A 305 9.23 24.59 -9.09
N GLN A 306 8.85 23.34 -9.34
CA GLN A 306 7.94 22.58 -8.48
C GLN A 306 8.62 21.97 -7.25
N LEU A 307 9.93 21.68 -7.32
CA LEU A 307 10.75 21.19 -6.21
C LEU A 307 12.13 21.85 -6.23
N PRO A 308 12.28 23.07 -5.65
CA PRO A 308 13.50 23.89 -5.78
C PRO A 308 14.79 23.21 -5.30
N ASN A 309 14.68 22.29 -4.33
CA ASN A 309 15.79 21.51 -3.79
C ASN A 309 16.47 20.63 -4.86
N LEU A 310 15.81 20.37 -5.99
CA LEU A 310 16.41 19.67 -7.14
C LEU A 310 17.52 20.46 -7.82
N SER A 311 17.61 21.78 -7.61
CA SER A 311 18.74 22.59 -8.08
C SER A 311 20.07 22.13 -7.49
N ASP A 312 20.09 21.68 -6.24
CA ASP A 312 21.29 21.14 -5.59
C ASP A 312 21.67 19.77 -6.17
N LEU A 313 20.67 18.95 -6.50
CA LEU A 313 20.90 17.68 -7.22
C LEU A 313 21.48 17.94 -8.61
N GLN A 314 20.97 18.94 -9.34
CA GLN A 314 21.48 19.31 -10.66
C GLN A 314 22.94 19.76 -10.59
N ARG A 315 23.31 20.56 -9.58
CA ARG A 315 24.70 20.97 -9.33
C ARG A 315 25.57 19.77 -9.00
N PHE A 316 25.11 18.89 -8.12
CA PHE A 316 25.81 17.66 -7.75
C PHE A 316 26.09 16.77 -8.97
N LEU A 317 25.10 16.54 -9.83
CA LEU A 317 25.25 15.74 -11.05
C LEU A 317 26.21 16.39 -12.05
N SER A 318 26.20 17.73 -12.15
CA SER A 318 27.15 18.47 -13.00
C SER A 318 28.60 18.28 -12.53
N HIS A 319 28.84 18.32 -11.21
CA HIS A 319 30.14 17.98 -10.63
C HIS A 319 30.52 16.51 -10.85
N LEU A 320 29.55 15.59 -10.68
CA LEU A 320 29.78 14.17 -10.88
C LEU A 320 30.16 13.86 -12.34
N ALA A 321 29.60 14.58 -13.32
CA ALA A 321 29.91 14.40 -14.75
C ALA A 321 31.40 14.58 -15.03
N VAL A 322 32.02 15.60 -14.42
CA VAL A 322 33.44 15.97 -14.63
C VAL A 322 34.41 15.32 -13.64
N THR A 323 33.90 14.58 -12.66
CA THR A 323 34.72 13.90 -11.63
C THR A 323 34.88 12.43 -11.96
N ASP A 324 36.10 11.92 -11.99
CA ASP A 324 36.33 10.49 -12.17
C ASP A 324 36.09 9.72 -10.86
N PRO A 325 35.43 8.54 -10.91
CA PRO A 325 35.28 7.65 -9.77
C PRO A 325 36.60 7.37 -9.06
N ALA A 326 36.63 7.58 -7.75
CA ALA A 326 37.75 7.11 -6.94
C ALA A 326 37.77 5.57 -6.93
N PRO A 327 38.96 4.94 -6.81
CA PRO A 327 39.04 3.50 -6.65
C PRO A 327 38.27 3.04 -5.41
N PRO A 328 37.59 1.88 -5.46
CA PRO A 328 36.71 1.44 -4.39
C PRO A 328 37.49 1.23 -3.09
N LYS A 329 37.04 1.87 -2.01
CA LYS A 329 37.57 1.65 -0.66
C LYS A 329 36.90 0.41 -0.07
N LYS A 330 37.69 -0.65 0.19
CA LYS A 330 37.22 -1.82 0.93
C LYS A 330 37.27 -1.53 2.43
N GLU A 331 36.21 -0.93 2.95
CA GLU A 331 36.02 -0.83 4.40
C GLU A 331 35.46 -2.16 4.93
N LEU A 332 36.06 -2.69 6.00
CA LEU A 332 35.53 -3.84 6.72
C LEU A 332 34.33 -3.35 7.55
N ILE A 333 33.13 -3.63 7.07
CA ILE A 333 31.88 -3.30 7.76
C ILE A 333 31.29 -4.61 8.29
N LEU A 334 31.11 -4.70 9.61
CA LEU A 334 30.30 -5.76 10.21
C LEU A 334 28.84 -5.39 10.01
N GLU A 335 28.20 -6.00 9.01
CA GLU A 335 26.81 -5.72 8.66
C GLU A 335 25.86 -6.66 9.40
N GLN A 336 24.79 -6.08 9.96
CA GLN A 336 23.62 -6.85 10.38
C GLN A 336 22.88 -7.33 9.12
N LEU A 337 22.43 -8.58 9.15
CA LEU A 337 21.66 -9.18 8.06
C LEU A 337 20.16 -9.18 8.41
N PRO A 338 19.28 -8.99 7.43
CA PRO A 338 17.85 -9.21 7.64
C PRO A 338 17.57 -10.69 7.90
N GLU A 339 16.71 -10.94 8.88
CA GLU A 339 16.48 -12.27 9.45
C GLU A 339 15.10 -12.79 9.07
N ILE A 340 14.06 -11.94 9.04
CA ILE A 340 12.66 -12.35 8.94
C ILE A 340 12.40 -13.20 7.70
N TRP A 341 12.81 -12.74 6.52
CA TRP A 341 12.61 -13.51 5.29
C TRP A 341 13.33 -14.87 5.34
N ASN A 342 14.58 -14.86 5.81
CA ASN A 342 15.44 -16.03 5.84
C ASN A 342 14.94 -17.08 6.85
N GLU A 343 14.51 -16.64 8.03
CA GLU A 343 13.88 -17.47 9.05
C GLU A 343 12.62 -18.16 8.52
N ILE A 344 11.67 -17.40 7.98
CA ILE A 344 10.42 -17.95 7.44
C ILE A 344 10.71 -18.96 6.33
N VAL A 345 11.65 -18.66 5.43
CA VAL A 345 12.03 -19.59 4.35
C VAL A 345 12.69 -20.85 4.89
N ALA A 346 13.62 -20.73 5.84
CA ALA A 346 14.34 -21.85 6.42
C ALA A 346 13.39 -22.80 7.17
N GLU A 347 12.51 -22.27 8.00
CA GLU A 347 11.54 -23.04 8.79
C GLU A 347 10.57 -23.86 7.91
N ASN A 348 10.22 -23.32 6.74
CA ASN A 348 9.19 -23.87 5.85
C ASN A 348 9.77 -24.55 4.60
N SER A 349 11.09 -24.60 4.46
CA SER A 349 11.77 -25.24 3.32
C SER A 349 11.34 -26.71 3.18
N GLY A 350 11.01 -27.10 1.95
CA GLY A 350 10.49 -28.44 1.63
C GLY A 350 9.03 -28.70 2.03
N LYS A 351 8.37 -27.79 2.76
CA LYS A 351 7.01 -28.00 3.30
C LYS A 351 5.90 -27.29 2.51
N TRP A 352 6.23 -26.50 1.48
CA TRP A 352 5.28 -25.66 0.72
C TRP A 352 4.03 -26.42 0.24
N LYS A 353 4.21 -27.60 -0.36
CA LYS A 353 3.10 -28.44 -0.84
C LYS A 353 2.23 -28.98 0.30
N ALA A 354 2.85 -29.35 1.42
CA ALA A 354 2.13 -29.86 2.59
C ALA A 354 1.30 -28.74 3.25
N ILE A 355 1.86 -27.53 3.35
CA ILE A 355 1.17 -26.34 3.84
C ILE A 355 -0.02 -26.00 2.93
N ALA A 356 0.19 -25.97 1.61
CA ALA A 356 -0.88 -25.73 0.64
C ALA A 356 -2.04 -26.73 0.82
N LYS A 357 -1.74 -28.03 0.86
CA LYS A 357 -2.77 -29.08 1.09
C LYS A 357 -3.51 -28.91 2.41
N HIS A 358 -2.78 -28.59 3.48
CA HIS A 358 -3.36 -28.35 4.78
C HIS A 358 -4.33 -27.16 4.78
N GLN A 359 -3.93 -26.04 4.16
CA GLN A 359 -4.74 -24.83 4.07
C GLN A 359 -5.98 -25.02 3.20
N VAL A 360 -5.87 -25.73 2.07
CA VAL A 360 -7.06 -26.09 1.27
C VAL A 360 -8.08 -26.85 2.11
N GLN A 361 -7.64 -27.85 2.87
CA GLN A 361 -8.55 -28.72 3.60
C GLN A 361 -9.17 -28.06 4.83
N LYS A 362 -8.41 -27.22 5.54
CA LYS A 362 -8.82 -26.70 6.85
C LYS A 362 -9.16 -25.21 6.89
N VAL A 363 -8.72 -24.44 5.91
CA VAL A 363 -8.77 -22.97 5.95
C VAL A 363 -9.57 -22.39 4.79
N PHE A 364 -9.26 -22.81 3.56
CA PHE A 364 -9.85 -22.25 2.34
C PHE A 364 -11.00 -23.11 1.77
N ASN A 365 -11.61 -23.95 2.62
CA ASN A 365 -12.86 -24.65 2.32
C ASN A 365 -13.88 -24.47 3.47
N PRO A 366 -14.26 -23.21 3.78
CA PRO A 366 -15.18 -22.93 4.88
C PRO A 366 -16.60 -23.44 4.59
N SER A 367 -17.31 -23.78 5.65
CA SER A 367 -18.76 -24.00 5.63
C SER A 367 -19.54 -22.71 5.31
N GLU A 368 -20.78 -22.83 4.85
CA GLU A 368 -21.62 -21.66 4.57
C GLU A 368 -21.85 -20.79 5.82
N SER A 369 -21.96 -21.41 6.99
CA SER A 369 -22.07 -20.67 8.27
C SER A 369 -20.82 -19.85 8.58
N GLU A 370 -19.63 -20.38 8.31
CA GLU A 370 -18.36 -19.67 8.53
C GLU A 370 -18.21 -18.51 7.55
N LEU A 371 -18.58 -18.72 6.28
CA LEU A 371 -18.60 -17.65 5.27
C LEU A 371 -19.54 -16.51 5.66
N ARG A 372 -20.75 -16.82 6.16
CA ARG A 372 -21.70 -15.81 6.63
C ARG A 372 -21.17 -15.03 7.84
N GLN A 373 -20.55 -15.72 8.80
CA GLN A 373 -19.93 -15.04 9.95
C GLN A 373 -18.79 -14.12 9.53
N GLN A 374 -17.95 -14.55 8.59
CA GLN A 374 -16.89 -13.72 8.03
C GLN A 374 -17.47 -12.49 7.33
N ALA A 375 -18.46 -12.68 6.44
CA ALA A 375 -19.14 -11.59 5.74
C ALA A 375 -19.75 -10.56 6.70
N ASN A 376 -20.41 -11.01 7.78
CA ASN A 376 -21.00 -10.12 8.77
C ASN A 376 -19.94 -9.29 9.51
N ARG A 377 -18.84 -9.91 9.97
CA ARG A 377 -17.74 -9.19 10.64
C ARG A 377 -17.12 -8.12 9.74
N LEU A 378 -17.03 -8.40 8.45
CA LEU A 378 -16.49 -7.45 7.48
C LEU A 378 -17.47 -6.33 7.17
N ALA A 379 -18.76 -6.62 7.06
CA ALA A 379 -19.79 -5.60 6.91
C ALA A 379 -19.82 -4.64 8.13
N GLU A 380 -19.58 -5.18 9.34
CA GLU A 380 -19.41 -4.38 10.56
C GLU A 380 -18.12 -3.54 10.53
N MET A 381 -17.01 -4.10 9.99
CA MET A 381 -15.72 -3.43 9.91
C MET A 381 -15.67 -2.32 8.84
N TYR A 382 -16.27 -2.57 7.67
CA TYR A 382 -16.45 -1.62 6.57
C TYR A 382 -17.81 -0.93 6.66
N ASN A 383 -18.18 -0.46 7.86
CA ASN A 383 -19.38 0.34 8.01
C ASN A 383 -19.30 1.54 7.04
N LEU A 384 -20.33 1.73 6.22
CA LEU A 384 -20.40 2.74 5.16
C LEU A 384 -20.02 4.14 5.66
N ASP A 385 -20.31 4.46 6.93
CA ASP A 385 -20.01 5.74 7.54
C ASP A 385 -18.50 5.97 7.78
N VAL A 386 -17.73 4.90 8.05
CA VAL A 386 -16.27 4.94 8.21
C VAL A 386 -15.57 4.94 6.87
N MET A 387 -16.04 4.12 5.91
CA MET A 387 -15.48 4.14 4.55
C MET A 387 -15.63 5.50 3.88
N GLU A 388 -16.73 6.20 4.16
CA GLU A 388 -17.01 7.48 3.54
C GLU A 388 -16.19 8.64 4.12
N SER A 389 -15.84 8.58 5.42
CA SER A 389 -14.94 9.57 6.03
C SER A 389 -13.49 9.43 5.58
N LEU A 390 -13.13 8.27 5.00
CA LEU A 390 -11.82 7.98 4.41
C LEU A 390 -11.70 8.39 2.93
N ILE A 391 -12.79 8.84 2.29
CA ILE A 391 -12.77 9.27 0.88
C ILE A 391 -12.18 10.70 0.79
N PRO A 392 -11.08 10.92 0.04
CA PRO A 392 -10.45 12.24 -0.09
C PRO A 392 -11.38 13.30 -0.71
N ASP A 393 -12.15 12.90 -1.72
CA ASP A 393 -13.17 13.74 -2.35
C ASP A 393 -14.51 13.59 -1.64
N LYS A 394 -14.80 14.54 -0.76
CA LYS A 394 -16.08 14.58 -0.07
C LYS A 394 -17.24 14.63 -1.08
N PRO A 395 -18.33 13.88 -0.85
CA PRO A 395 -19.42 13.80 -1.79
C PRO A 395 -20.02 15.18 -2.04
N LYS A 396 -20.43 15.45 -3.28
CA LYS A 396 -21.01 16.74 -3.67
C LYS A 396 -22.52 16.71 -3.51
N CYS A 397 -23.10 17.84 -3.12
CA CYS A 397 -24.53 18.06 -3.03
C CYS A 397 -25.16 17.91 -4.41
N GLY A 398 -26.11 16.99 -4.57
CA GLY A 398 -26.82 16.73 -5.83
C GLY A 398 -27.67 17.91 -6.34
N THR A 399 -27.72 19.03 -5.60
CA THR A 399 -28.43 20.26 -5.99
C THR A 399 -27.51 21.40 -6.38
N CYS A 400 -26.50 21.69 -5.56
CA CYS A 400 -25.66 22.90 -5.71
C CYS A 400 -24.18 22.59 -5.95
N GLY A 401 -23.76 21.33 -5.88
CA GLY A 401 -22.37 20.92 -6.08
C GLY A 401 -21.40 21.24 -4.94
N ALA A 402 -21.86 21.94 -3.89
CA ALA A 402 -21.09 22.17 -2.65
C ALA A 402 -20.92 20.86 -1.85
N GLU A 403 -20.05 20.85 -0.84
CA GLU A 403 -19.81 19.68 0.01
C GLU A 403 -21.13 19.14 0.62
N GLY A 404 -21.42 17.88 0.38
CA GLY A 404 -22.58 17.16 0.89
C GLY A 404 -22.30 16.66 2.30
N ILE A 405 -23.06 17.17 3.28
CA ILE A 405 -22.86 16.85 4.70
C ILE A 405 -23.89 15.81 5.17
N LYS A 406 -25.01 15.68 4.46
CA LYS A 406 -26.13 14.81 4.85
C LYS A 406 -26.62 13.97 3.68
N ARG A 407 -26.84 12.68 3.94
CA ARG A 407 -27.48 11.74 3.01
C ARG A 407 -29.00 11.88 3.05
N CYS A 408 -29.66 11.46 1.97
CA CYS A 408 -31.09 11.17 2.06
C CYS A 408 -31.32 10.03 3.04
N SER A 409 -32.00 10.30 4.17
CA SER A 409 -32.29 9.29 5.20
C SER A 409 -33.12 8.09 4.72
N ARG A 410 -33.76 8.18 3.54
CA ARG A 410 -34.63 7.13 3.00
C ARG A 410 -33.89 6.12 2.13
N CYS A 411 -33.08 6.58 1.18
CA CYS A 411 -32.36 5.70 0.26
C CYS A 411 -30.85 5.63 0.54
N GLN A 412 -30.32 6.54 1.36
CA GLN A 412 -28.89 6.73 1.66
C GLN A 412 -27.96 6.94 0.45
N GLY A 413 -28.49 7.00 -0.78
CA GLY A 413 -27.69 7.04 -2.01
C GLY A 413 -27.42 8.43 -2.61
N GLU A 414 -27.94 9.52 -2.04
CA GLU A 414 -27.76 10.88 -2.57
C GLU A 414 -27.43 11.89 -1.48
N TRP A 415 -26.59 12.86 -1.82
CA TRP A 415 -25.94 13.79 -0.89
C TRP A 415 -26.45 15.22 -0.98
N TYR A 416 -26.55 15.88 0.17
CA TYR A 416 -27.00 17.26 0.28
C TYR A 416 -26.20 18.03 1.33
N CYS A 417 -25.86 19.29 1.03
CA CYS A 417 -25.23 20.17 2.00
C CYS A 417 -26.20 20.54 3.14
N ASN A 418 -27.50 20.66 2.84
CA ASN A 418 -28.54 20.97 3.80
C ASN A 418 -29.92 20.44 3.36
N ARG A 419 -30.90 20.53 4.26
CA ARG A 419 -32.28 20.08 4.01
C ARG A 419 -32.96 20.87 2.88
N GLU A 420 -32.63 22.14 2.72
CA GLU A 420 -33.21 22.99 1.66
C GLU A 420 -32.84 22.46 0.27
N CYS A 421 -31.57 22.11 0.05
CA CYS A 421 -31.11 21.48 -1.18
C CYS A 421 -31.81 20.14 -1.43
N GLN A 422 -31.96 19.32 -0.38
CA GLN A 422 -32.70 18.05 -0.50
C GLN A 422 -34.15 18.25 -0.96
N VAL A 423 -34.86 19.22 -0.37
CA VAL A 423 -36.25 19.52 -0.74
C VAL A 423 -36.32 20.07 -2.17
N LYS A 424 -35.37 20.91 -2.58
CA LYS A 424 -35.28 21.46 -3.94
C LYS A 424 -35.01 20.39 -4.99
N HIS A 425 -34.18 19.39 -4.68
CA HIS A 425 -33.90 18.27 -5.57
C HIS A 425 -34.97 17.18 -5.55
N TRP A 426 -35.84 17.15 -4.52
CA TRP A 426 -36.84 16.11 -4.31
C TRP A 426 -37.69 15.76 -5.55
N PRO A 427 -38.17 16.72 -6.37
CA PRO A 427 -38.95 16.37 -7.57
C PRO A 427 -38.20 15.48 -8.57
N LYS A 428 -36.86 15.63 -8.67
CA LYS A 428 -36.01 14.82 -9.55
C LYS A 428 -35.52 13.55 -8.85
N HIS A 429 -35.21 13.63 -7.56
CA HIS A 429 -34.67 12.52 -6.79
C HIS A 429 -35.72 11.48 -6.37
N LYS A 430 -37.01 11.85 -6.22
CA LYS A 430 -38.06 11.00 -5.65
C LYS A 430 -38.16 9.62 -6.31
N LEU A 431 -38.11 9.56 -7.65
CA LEU A 431 -38.22 8.30 -8.38
C LEU A 431 -37.01 7.39 -8.15
N ALA A 432 -35.80 7.95 -8.24
CA ALA A 432 -34.56 7.23 -7.94
C ALA A 432 -34.49 6.80 -6.47
N CYS A 433 -34.95 7.63 -5.54
CA CYS A 433 -35.01 7.35 -4.12
C CYS A 433 -35.89 6.13 -3.80
N GLN A 434 -37.05 6.01 -4.46
CA GLN A 434 -37.94 4.87 -4.28
C GLN A 434 -37.31 3.58 -4.80
N LEU A 435 -36.74 3.59 -6.01
CA LEU A 435 -36.08 2.43 -6.59
C LEU A 435 -34.91 1.94 -5.74
N MET A 436 -34.09 2.87 -5.25
CA MET A 436 -32.94 2.56 -4.38
C MET A 436 -33.41 2.01 -3.02
N ALA A 437 -34.42 2.62 -2.40
CA ALA A 437 -34.95 2.13 -1.12
C ALA A 437 -35.57 0.72 -1.25
N GLU A 438 -36.31 0.45 -2.34
CA GLU A 438 -36.89 -0.86 -2.62
C GLU A 438 -35.82 -1.93 -2.90
N ALA A 439 -34.73 -1.56 -3.59
CA ALA A 439 -33.59 -2.44 -3.80
C ALA A 439 -32.88 -2.80 -2.48
N THR A 440 -32.65 -1.81 -1.61
CA THR A 440 -32.04 -2.01 -0.29
C THR A 440 -32.93 -2.85 0.62
N GLU A 441 -34.25 -2.63 0.63
CA GLU A 441 -35.20 -3.46 1.39
C GLU A 441 -35.26 -4.91 0.88
N LYS A 442 -35.19 -5.13 -0.44
CA LYS A 442 -35.13 -6.47 -1.01
C LYS A 442 -33.85 -7.20 -0.62
N LEU A 443 -32.70 -6.52 -0.71
CA LEU A 443 -31.41 -7.06 -0.26
C LEU A 443 -31.45 -7.41 1.24
N GLN A 444 -31.98 -6.53 2.09
CA GLN A 444 -32.13 -6.80 3.52
C GLN A 444 -33.08 -7.98 3.81
N LYS A 445 -34.19 -8.10 3.06
CA LYS A 445 -35.11 -9.24 3.21
C LYS A 445 -34.49 -10.54 2.72
N GLU A 446 -33.74 -10.54 1.62
CA GLU A 446 -33.03 -11.72 1.13
C GLU A 446 -31.92 -12.19 2.08
N LEU A 447 -31.26 -11.24 2.76
CA LEU A 447 -30.30 -11.51 3.83
C LEU A 447 -30.97 -12.08 5.09
N ASN A 448 -32.20 -11.64 5.42
CA ASN A 448 -32.95 -12.09 6.61
C ASN A 448 -33.85 -13.32 6.39
N ILE A 449 -34.15 -13.72 5.16
CA ILE A 449 -35.03 -14.89 4.85
C ILE A 449 -34.18 -16.17 4.66
N LYS A 450 -32.86 -16.05 4.54
CA LYS A 450 -31.94 -17.21 4.43
C LYS A 450 -31.30 -17.64 5.76
N THR A 451 -31.69 -17.05 6.90
CA THR A 451 -31.52 -17.68 8.24
C THR A 451 -32.46 -18.85 8.39
#